data_AF-A0A2W5ZAB2-F1
#
_entry.id   AF-A0A2W5ZAB2-F1
#
_cell.length_a   1.000
_cell.length_b   1.000
_cell.length_c   1.000
_cell.angle_alpha   90.00
_cell.angle_beta   90.00
_cell.angle_gamma   90.00
#
_symmetry.space_group_name_H-M   'P 1'
#
loop_
_entity.id
_entity.type
_entity.pdbx_description
1 polymer ?
#
loop_
_entity_poly.entity_id
_entity_poly.type
_entity_poly.pdbx_seq_one_letter_code
_entity_poly.pdbx_strand_id
1 'polypeptide(L)'
;MSVRLDRFTERSQEALQAAQQSAAAMQHARVEPEHLLLALLRQEDGLVPSLLQRLEVPPQPLAARIESELESRPKQYGGGEPAVGEALREVLMAAFDEMSRLRDEYVSTEHLLLALSGRKGGEAYRLLSGGGVTPDRIYATLASVRGSQRVTDPNPEDKYDALGKYGRDLTDAARTGKLDPVIG
;
A
#
# COMPACT_ATOMS: atom_id res chain seq x y z
N MET A 1 -4.52 3.36 -22.28
CA MET A 1 -5.47 3.99 -21.34
C MET A 1 -4.70 4.97 -20.48
N SER A 2 -5.19 6.21 -20.33
CA SER A 2 -4.62 7.18 -19.39
C SER A 2 -5.02 6.78 -17.97
N VAL A 3 -4.07 6.72 -17.04
CA VAL A 3 -4.36 6.47 -15.62
C VAL A 3 -5.08 7.69 -15.08
N ARG A 4 -6.33 7.50 -14.64
CA ARG A 4 -7.20 8.52 -14.06
C ARG A 4 -6.78 8.80 -12.62
N LEU A 5 -5.86 9.74 -12.41
CA LEU A 5 -5.36 10.08 -11.07
C LEU A 5 -6.47 10.55 -10.12
N ASP A 6 -7.58 11.09 -10.64
CA ASP A 6 -8.79 11.48 -9.88
C ASP A 6 -9.45 10.31 -9.13
N ARG A 7 -9.11 9.07 -9.47
CA ARG A 7 -9.64 7.85 -8.84
C ARG A 7 -8.74 7.25 -7.78
N PHE A 8 -7.65 7.92 -7.40
CA PHE A 8 -6.75 7.48 -6.33
C PHE A 8 -6.98 8.32 -5.07
N THR A 9 -6.78 7.72 -3.90
CA THR A 9 -6.75 8.47 -2.63
C THR A 9 -5.57 9.44 -2.59
N GLU A 10 -5.60 10.47 -1.75
CA GLU A 10 -4.47 11.39 -1.60
C GLU A 10 -3.18 10.64 -1.23
N ARG A 11 -3.25 9.69 -0.28
CA ARG A 11 -2.11 8.85 0.10
C ARG A 11 -1.58 7.99 -1.04
N SER A 12 -2.45 7.51 -1.93
CA SER A 12 -2.03 6.76 -3.12
C SER A 12 -1.37 7.67 -4.16
N GLN A 13 -1.86 8.90 -4.33
CA GLN A 13 -1.25 9.89 -5.22
C GLN A 13 0.14 10.30 -4.70
N GLU A 14 0.28 10.52 -3.40
CA GLU A 14 1.58 10.76 -2.74
C GLU A 14 2.55 9.61 -2.99
N ALA A 15 2.11 8.37 -2.84
CA ALA A 15 2.95 7.19 -3.07
C ALA A 15 3.42 7.10 -4.54
N LEU A 16 2.55 7.39 -5.51
CA LEU A 16 2.90 7.44 -6.93
C LEU A 16 3.91 8.55 -7.22
N GLN A 17 3.73 9.72 -6.62
CA GLN A 17 4.65 10.84 -6.77
C GLN A 17 6.02 10.52 -6.15
N ALA A 18 6.05 9.95 -4.95
CA ALA A 18 7.27 9.51 -4.27
C ALA A 18 8.00 8.40 -5.06
N ALA A 19 7.26 7.48 -5.69
CA ALA A 19 7.84 6.47 -6.58
C ALA A 19 8.53 7.11 -7.80
N GLN A 20 7.91 8.11 -8.41
CA GLN A 20 8.50 8.84 -9.54
C GLN A 20 9.74 9.63 -9.11
N GLN A 21 9.70 10.30 -7.95
CA GLN A 21 10.85 11.01 -7.37
C GLN A 21 12.01 10.04 -7.05
N SER A 22 11.71 8.87 -6.50
CA SER A 22 12.71 7.83 -6.21
C SER A 22 13.38 7.33 -7.49
N ALA A 23 12.61 7.04 -8.54
CA ALA A 23 13.16 6.64 -9.84
C ALA A 23 14.06 7.74 -10.42
N ALA A 24 13.66 9.01 -10.32
CA ALA A 24 14.46 10.13 -10.80
C ALA A 24 15.76 10.29 -10.00
N ALA A 25 15.69 10.20 -8.65
CA ALA A 25 16.84 10.30 -7.76
C ALA A 25 17.86 9.16 -8.00
N MET A 26 17.37 7.96 -8.30
CA MET A 26 18.21 6.79 -8.63
C MET A 26 18.66 6.78 -10.10
N GLN A 27 18.26 7.76 -10.90
CA GLN A 27 18.56 7.87 -12.34
C GLN A 27 18.03 6.67 -13.15
N HIS A 28 16.85 6.16 -12.79
CA HIS A 28 16.17 5.12 -13.55
C HIS A 28 15.31 5.73 -14.65
N ALA A 29 15.36 5.14 -15.84
CA ALA A 29 14.59 5.62 -17.00
C ALA A 29 13.08 5.41 -16.84
N ARG A 30 12.69 4.46 -15.98
CA ARG A 30 11.29 4.07 -15.78
C ARG A 30 10.97 3.92 -14.31
N VAL A 31 9.75 4.30 -13.96
CA VAL A 31 9.14 3.96 -12.68
C VAL A 31 8.62 2.53 -12.77
N GLU A 32 9.24 1.65 -11.99
CA GLU A 32 8.93 0.22 -11.88
C GLU A 32 8.19 -0.10 -10.56
N PRO A 33 7.53 -1.27 -10.44
CA PRO A 33 6.79 -1.68 -9.24
C PRO A 33 7.56 -1.55 -7.92
N GLU A 34 8.88 -1.76 -7.94
CA GLU A 34 9.72 -1.69 -6.75
C GLU A 34 9.82 -0.26 -6.18
N HIS A 35 9.76 0.77 -7.03
CA HIS A 35 9.71 2.17 -6.58
C HIS A 35 8.39 2.47 -5.87
N LEU A 36 7.28 1.96 -6.42
CA LEU A 36 5.97 2.10 -5.78
C LEU A 36 5.94 1.37 -4.44
N LEU A 37 6.46 0.15 -4.39
CA LEU A 37 6.53 -0.62 -3.15
C LEU A 37 7.39 0.12 -2.10
N LEU A 38 8.55 0.64 -2.50
CA LEU A 38 9.40 1.43 -1.61
C LEU A 38 8.67 2.66 -1.06
N ALA A 39 7.94 3.39 -1.91
CA ALA A 39 7.16 4.56 -1.52
C ALA A 39 6.07 4.19 -0.51
N LEU A 40 5.31 3.12 -0.75
CA LEU A 40 4.27 2.64 0.16
C LEU A 40 4.83 2.23 1.52
N LEU A 41 6.00 1.59 1.55
CA LEU A 41 6.66 1.16 2.79
C LEU A 41 7.24 2.32 3.62
N ARG A 42 7.56 3.43 2.95
CA ARG A 42 8.13 4.64 3.57
C ARG A 42 7.10 5.69 3.93
N GLN A 43 5.83 5.50 3.56
CA GLN A 43 4.77 6.44 3.89
C GLN A 43 4.53 6.42 5.40
N GLU A 44 5.01 7.46 6.09
CA GLU A 44 4.83 7.64 7.53
C GLU A 44 3.34 7.69 7.87
N ASP A 45 2.99 7.04 8.99
CA ASP A 45 1.60 6.84 9.42
C ASP A 45 0.68 6.22 8.34
N GLY A 46 1.27 5.57 7.33
CA GLY A 46 0.54 4.90 6.27
C GLY A 46 -0.11 3.59 6.70
N LEU A 47 -1.16 3.20 5.97
CA LEU A 47 -1.84 1.92 6.16
C LEU A 47 -0.92 0.73 5.86
N VAL A 48 -0.11 0.82 4.81
CA VAL A 48 0.76 -0.29 4.37
C VAL A 48 1.80 -0.67 5.43
N PRO A 49 2.61 0.24 6.00
CA PRO A 49 3.52 -0.11 7.09
C PRO A 49 2.81 -0.71 8.31
N SER A 50 1.65 -0.15 8.67
CA SER A 50 0.82 -0.63 9.79
C SER A 50 0.28 -2.05 9.55
N LEU A 51 -0.14 -2.35 8.31
CA LEU A 51 -0.61 -3.67 7.91
C LEU A 51 0.53 -4.69 7.95
N LEU A 52 1.71 -4.33 7.48
CA LEU A 52 2.89 -5.19 7.53
C LEU A 52 3.33 -5.50 8.97
N GLN A 53 3.28 -4.52 9.87
CA GLN A 53 3.54 -4.75 11.30
C GLN A 53 2.57 -5.78 11.90
N ARG A 54 1.28 -5.72 11.55
CA ARG A 54 0.28 -6.73 11.97
C ARG A 54 0.50 -8.10 11.34
N LEU A 55 1.13 -8.16 10.17
CA LEU A 55 1.59 -9.40 9.55
C LEU A 55 2.90 -9.93 10.14
N GLU A 56 3.44 -9.28 11.17
CA GLU A 56 4.74 -9.56 11.79
C GLU A 56 5.90 -9.40 10.79
N VAL A 57 5.71 -8.57 9.77
CA VAL A 57 6.72 -8.23 8.76
C VAL A 57 7.22 -6.82 9.04
N PRO A 58 8.47 -6.63 9.49
CA PRO A 58 8.96 -5.30 9.79
C PRO A 58 9.16 -4.50 8.47
N PRO A 59 8.49 -3.35 8.28
CA PRO A 59 8.51 -2.63 7.01
C PRO A 59 9.88 -2.01 6.69
N GLN A 60 10.61 -1.57 7.72
CA GLN A 60 11.92 -0.91 7.54
C GLN A 60 12.99 -1.84 6.94
N PRO A 61 13.22 -3.07 7.46
CA PRO A 61 14.09 -4.04 6.81
C PRO A 61 13.68 -4.40 5.37
N LEU A 62 12.38 -4.49 5.09
CA LEU A 62 11.90 -4.77 3.73
C LEU A 62 12.18 -3.59 2.79
N ALA A 63 11.93 -2.36 3.23
CA ALA A 63 12.24 -1.14 2.49
C ALA A 63 13.73 -1.04 2.16
N ALA A 64 14.61 -1.33 3.13
CA ALA A 64 16.05 -1.32 2.92
C ALA A 64 16.50 -2.37 1.87
N ARG A 65 15.87 -3.54 1.84
CA ARG A 65 16.15 -4.56 0.82
C ARG A 65 15.73 -4.11 -0.58
N ILE A 66 14.56 -3.50 -0.70
CA ILE A 66 14.06 -2.97 -1.97
C ILE A 66 14.94 -1.82 -2.45
N GLU A 67 15.33 -0.91 -1.56
CA GLU A 67 16.24 0.18 -1.91
C GLU A 67 17.60 -0.35 -2.40
N SER A 68 18.19 -1.33 -1.72
CA SER A 68 19.45 -1.93 -2.16
C SER A 68 19.32 -2.62 -3.53
N GLU A 69 18.19 -3.26 -3.82
CA GLU A 69 17.91 -3.83 -5.14
C GLU A 69 17.84 -2.75 -6.21
N LEU A 70 17.08 -1.68 -5.95
CA LEU A 70 16.94 -0.54 -6.85
C LEU A 70 18.29 0.13 -7.11
N GLU A 71 19.11 0.37 -6.08
CA GLU A 71 20.43 0.98 -6.22
C GLU A 71 21.41 0.14 -7.06
N SER A 72 21.21 -1.18 -7.12
CA SER A 72 22.02 -2.09 -7.93
C SER A 72 21.67 -2.07 -9.42
N ARG A 73 20.55 -1.42 -9.80
CA ARG A 73 20.08 -1.38 -11.19
C ARG A 73 20.92 -0.42 -12.05
N PRO A 74 20.95 -0.63 -13.38
CA PRO A 74 21.62 0.29 -14.30
C PRO A 74 21.03 1.70 -14.25
N LYS A 75 21.92 2.70 -14.21
CA LYS A 75 21.58 4.13 -14.22
C LYS A 75 21.57 4.67 -15.65
N GLN A 76 20.63 5.56 -15.95
CA GLN A 76 20.54 6.28 -17.22
C GLN A 76 20.86 7.76 -17.01
N TYR A 77 21.99 8.19 -17.57
CA TYR A 77 22.41 9.59 -17.56
C TYR A 77 21.83 10.35 -18.75
N GLY A 78 21.48 11.63 -18.55
CA GLY A 78 20.99 12.51 -19.61
C GLY A 78 19.56 12.22 -20.09
N GLY A 79 18.79 11.41 -19.36
CA GLY A 79 17.36 11.20 -19.59
C GLY A 79 16.50 12.33 -19.00
N GLY A 80 15.30 12.53 -19.57
CA GLY A 80 14.25 13.36 -18.98
C GLY A 80 13.56 12.68 -17.79
N GLU A 81 12.39 13.17 -17.39
CA GLU A 81 11.61 12.56 -16.30
C GLU A 81 11.34 11.07 -16.56
N PRO A 82 11.44 10.21 -15.53
CA PRO A 82 11.18 8.77 -15.67
C PRO A 82 9.75 8.52 -16.14
N ALA A 83 9.60 7.69 -17.18
CA ALA A 83 8.28 7.28 -17.66
C ALA A 83 7.72 6.13 -16.82
N VAL A 84 6.40 5.97 -16.77
CA VAL A 84 5.79 4.79 -16.12
C VAL A 84 6.09 3.52 -16.92
N GLY A 85 6.76 2.55 -16.28
CA GLY A 85 7.08 1.24 -16.85
C GLY A 85 5.84 0.39 -17.12
N GLU A 86 5.97 -0.61 -18.00
CA GLU A 86 4.86 -1.49 -18.36
C GLU A 86 4.42 -2.36 -17.18
N ALA A 87 5.38 -2.89 -16.41
CA ALA A 87 5.08 -3.68 -15.23
C ALA A 87 4.33 -2.86 -14.16
N LEU A 88 4.69 -1.58 -13.97
CA LEU A 88 3.95 -0.70 -13.08
C LEU A 88 2.55 -0.41 -13.62
N ARG A 89 2.39 -0.18 -14.93
CA ARG A 89 1.07 0.02 -15.55
C ARG A 89 0.13 -1.15 -15.30
N GLU A 90 0.63 -2.39 -15.43
CA GLU A 90 -0.13 -3.60 -15.09
C GLU A 90 -0.53 -3.66 -13.61
N VAL A 91 0.37 -3.29 -12.69
CA VAL A 91 0.07 -3.20 -11.26
C VAL A 91 -1.03 -2.17 -11.00
N LEU A 92 -0.98 -1.00 -11.63
CA LEU A 92 -2.01 0.02 -11.46
C LEU A 92 -3.37 -0.45 -11.99
N MET A 93 -3.40 -1.18 -13.10
CA MET A 93 -4.64 -1.78 -13.61
C MET A 93 -5.19 -2.84 -12.64
N ALA A 94 -4.34 -3.72 -12.12
CA ALA A 94 -4.74 -4.71 -11.12
C ALA A 94 -5.25 -4.05 -9.83
N ALA A 95 -4.72 -2.89 -9.44
CA ALA A 95 -5.23 -2.15 -8.29
C ALA A 95 -6.67 -1.64 -8.48
N PHE A 96 -7.09 -1.32 -9.71
CA PHE A 96 -8.50 -1.02 -10.01
C PHE A 96 -9.40 -2.26 -9.90
N ASP A 97 -8.88 -3.44 -10.23
CA ASP A 97 -9.61 -4.70 -10.04
C ASP A 97 -9.79 -4.99 -8.54
N GLU A 98 -8.76 -4.73 -7.73
CA GLU A 98 -8.83 -4.85 -6.27
C GLU A 98 -9.80 -3.86 -5.63
N MET A 99 -9.77 -2.60 -6.06
CA MET A 99 -10.76 -1.58 -5.68
C MET A 99 -12.19 -2.07 -5.98
N SER A 100 -12.41 -2.60 -7.18
CA SER A 100 -13.73 -3.12 -7.58
C SER A 100 -14.15 -4.33 -6.75
N ARG A 101 -13.20 -5.23 -6.44
CA ARG A 101 -13.43 -6.42 -5.60
C ARG A 101 -13.81 -6.07 -4.17
N LEU A 102 -13.15 -5.07 -3.59
CA LEU A 102 -13.45 -4.55 -2.25
C LEU A 102 -14.65 -3.58 -2.24
N ARG A 103 -15.24 -3.33 -3.42
CA ARG A 103 -16.40 -2.45 -3.64
C ARG A 103 -16.16 -1.01 -3.20
N ASP A 104 -14.92 -0.57 -3.41
CA ASP A 104 -14.44 0.77 -3.12
C ASP A 104 -14.58 1.67 -4.35
N GLU A 105 -14.60 2.98 -4.13
CA GLU A 105 -14.79 3.99 -5.17
C GLU A 105 -13.46 4.63 -5.60
N TYR A 106 -12.44 4.60 -4.71
CA TYR A 106 -11.08 5.07 -4.97
C TYR A 106 -10.03 3.98 -4.74
N VAL A 107 -8.97 4.02 -5.54
CA VAL A 107 -7.78 3.20 -5.37
C VAL A 107 -6.95 3.76 -4.21
N SER A 108 -7.14 3.17 -3.05
CA SER A 108 -6.32 3.32 -1.83
C SER A 108 -5.03 2.47 -1.84
N THR A 109 -4.14 2.75 -0.88
CA THR A 109 -2.80 2.15 -0.75
C THR A 109 -2.81 0.63 -0.56
N GLU A 110 -3.83 0.06 0.08
CA GLU A 110 -4.00 -1.39 0.22
C GLU A 110 -4.28 -2.09 -1.11
N HIS A 111 -4.96 -1.43 -2.06
CA HIS A 111 -5.21 -1.99 -3.39
C HIS A 111 -3.91 -2.08 -4.18
N LEU A 112 -3.05 -1.07 -4.05
CA LEU A 112 -1.72 -1.06 -4.64
C LEU A 112 -0.86 -2.19 -4.05
N LEU A 113 -0.88 -2.35 -2.72
CA LEU A 113 -0.18 -3.45 -2.05
C LEU A 113 -0.69 -4.83 -2.49
N LEU A 114 -2.02 -5.02 -2.57
CA LEU A 114 -2.64 -6.25 -3.05
C LEU A 114 -2.20 -6.56 -4.49
N ALA A 115 -2.27 -5.58 -5.39
CA ALA A 115 -1.83 -5.72 -6.77
C ALA A 115 -0.34 -6.09 -6.88
N LEU A 116 0.53 -5.44 -6.11
CA LEU A 116 1.97 -5.76 -6.05
C LEU A 116 2.21 -7.19 -5.56
N SER A 117 1.47 -7.62 -4.54
CA SER A 117 1.56 -8.97 -3.97
C SER A 117 0.93 -10.06 -4.86
N GLY A 118 0.10 -9.68 -5.83
CA GLY A 118 -0.57 -10.60 -6.76
C GLY A 118 0.18 -10.82 -8.07
N ARG A 119 1.02 -9.86 -8.50
CA ARG A 119 1.76 -9.93 -9.77
C ARG A 119 2.98 -10.85 -9.71
N LYS A 120 2.73 -12.15 -9.89
CA LYS A 120 3.79 -13.18 -9.88
C LYS A 120 4.90 -12.88 -10.91
N GLY A 121 6.15 -13.18 -10.52
CA GLY A 121 7.31 -13.10 -11.40
C GLY A 121 8.06 -11.74 -11.40
N GLY A 122 7.49 -10.68 -10.80
CA GLY A 122 8.19 -9.42 -10.58
C GLY A 122 9.05 -9.41 -9.30
N GLU A 123 10.00 -8.48 -9.20
CA GLU A 123 10.88 -8.38 -8.03
C GLU A 123 10.12 -7.95 -6.77
N ALA A 124 9.24 -6.95 -6.90
CA ALA A 124 8.34 -6.55 -5.82
C ALA A 124 7.56 -7.74 -5.25
N TYR A 125 7.04 -8.64 -6.10
CA TYR A 125 6.36 -9.86 -5.68
C TYR A 125 7.28 -10.83 -4.95
N ARG A 126 8.50 -11.05 -5.45
CA ARG A 126 9.49 -11.94 -4.80
C ARG A 126 9.86 -11.44 -3.41
N LEU A 127 10.10 -10.14 -3.26
CA LEU A 127 10.45 -9.53 -1.98
C LEU A 127 9.28 -9.59 -0.98
N LEU A 128 8.06 -9.31 -1.43
CA LEU A 128 6.85 -9.44 -0.60
C LEU A 128 6.61 -10.90 -0.17
N SER A 129 6.57 -11.83 -1.12
CA SER A 129 6.32 -13.25 -0.83
C SER A 129 7.44 -13.88 0.00
N GLY A 130 8.70 -13.50 -0.20
CA GLY A 130 9.83 -13.90 0.63
C GLY A 130 9.75 -13.39 2.08
N GLY A 131 9.07 -12.26 2.31
CA GLY A 131 8.69 -11.76 3.63
C GLY A 131 7.38 -12.35 4.17
N GLY A 132 6.73 -13.26 3.43
CA GLY A 132 5.43 -13.81 3.80
C GLY A 132 4.25 -12.86 3.55
N VAL A 133 4.45 -11.75 2.85
CA VAL A 133 3.37 -10.82 2.47
C VAL A 133 2.71 -11.36 1.19
N THR A 134 1.58 -12.03 1.35
CA THR A 134 0.80 -12.65 0.27
C THR A 134 -0.60 -12.06 0.21
N PRO A 135 -1.30 -12.10 -0.95
CA PRO A 135 -2.66 -11.56 -1.07
C PRO A 135 -3.61 -12.10 0.01
N ASP A 136 -3.58 -13.40 0.27
CA ASP A 136 -4.45 -14.04 1.27
C ASP A 136 -4.20 -13.50 2.67
N ARG A 137 -2.93 -13.35 3.06
CA ARG A 137 -2.58 -12.76 4.36
C ARG A 137 -2.94 -11.28 4.42
N ILE A 138 -2.75 -10.53 3.34
CA ILE A 138 -3.15 -9.12 3.28
C ILE A 138 -4.66 -9.01 3.47
N TYR A 139 -5.49 -9.76 2.74
CA TYR A 139 -6.95 -9.71 2.92
C TYR A 139 -7.38 -10.06 4.35
N ALA A 140 -6.79 -11.12 4.93
CA ALA A 140 -7.12 -11.55 6.29
C ALA A 140 -6.82 -10.45 7.33
N THR A 141 -5.68 -9.78 7.20
CA THR A 141 -5.30 -8.67 8.09
C THR A 141 -6.06 -7.40 7.80
N LEU A 142 -6.32 -7.08 6.52
CA LEU A 142 -7.01 -5.88 6.10
C LEU A 142 -8.41 -5.81 6.72
N ALA A 143 -9.14 -6.93 6.78
CA ALA A 143 -10.44 -7.02 7.43
C ALA A 143 -10.42 -6.52 8.90
N SER A 144 -9.32 -6.76 9.62
CA SER A 144 -9.14 -6.28 11.01
C SER A 144 -8.81 -4.79 11.13
N VAL A 145 -8.29 -4.18 10.06
CA VAL A 145 -7.83 -2.78 10.06
C VAL A 145 -8.94 -1.87 9.56
N ARG A 146 -9.55 -2.20 8.43
CA ARG A 146 -10.64 -1.40 7.82
C ARG A 146 -12.03 -1.77 8.34
N GLY A 147 -12.17 -2.94 8.98
CA GLY A 147 -13.48 -3.47 9.35
C GLY A 147 -14.39 -3.63 8.12
N SER A 148 -15.59 -3.05 8.20
CA SER A 148 -16.55 -2.97 7.10
C SER A 148 -16.51 -1.64 6.33
N GLN A 149 -15.54 -0.77 6.60
CA GLN A 149 -15.47 0.54 5.97
C GLN A 149 -15.03 0.43 4.52
N ARG A 150 -15.63 1.25 3.66
CA ARG A 150 -15.31 1.37 2.24
C ARG A 150 -14.61 2.68 1.97
N VAL A 151 -13.75 2.69 0.96
CA VAL A 151 -13.05 3.87 0.46
C VAL A 151 -13.99 4.58 -0.51
N THR A 152 -14.85 5.45 0.03
CA THR A 152 -15.86 6.21 -0.74
C THR A 152 -15.52 7.68 -0.89
N ASP A 153 -14.37 8.12 -0.37
CA ASP A 153 -13.87 9.48 -0.49
C ASP A 153 -12.35 9.46 -0.74
N PRO A 154 -11.73 10.58 -1.13
CA PRO A 154 -10.30 10.63 -1.42
C PRO A 154 -9.37 10.44 -0.21
N ASN A 155 -9.86 10.66 1.03
CA ASN A 155 -9.03 10.66 2.26
C ASN A 155 -9.56 9.66 3.30
N PRO A 156 -9.74 8.37 2.94
CA PRO A 156 -10.25 7.36 3.86
C PRO A 156 -9.21 6.96 4.91
N GLU A 157 -7.91 7.07 4.60
CA GLU A 157 -6.86 6.48 5.43
C GLU A 157 -6.70 7.20 6.78
N ASP A 158 -6.95 8.50 6.82
CA ASP A 158 -6.94 9.30 8.06
C ASP A 158 -8.04 8.81 9.05
N LYS A 159 -9.09 8.16 8.56
CA LYS A 159 -10.18 7.60 9.39
C LYS A 159 -9.81 6.24 9.97
N TYR A 160 -8.97 5.46 9.30
CA TYR A 160 -8.50 4.17 9.82
C TYR A 160 -7.64 4.36 11.07
N ASP A 161 -6.85 5.43 11.09
CA ASP A 161 -5.87 5.70 12.14
C ASP A 161 -6.53 6.22 13.44
N ALA A 162 -7.66 6.94 13.34
CA ALA A 162 -8.39 7.46 14.50
C ALA A 162 -8.92 6.35 15.44
N LEU A 163 -9.40 5.23 14.89
CA LEU A 163 -9.90 4.10 15.67
C LEU A 163 -8.77 3.29 16.32
N GLY A 164 -7.60 3.19 15.68
CA GLY A 164 -6.44 2.47 16.22
C GLY A 164 -5.63 3.28 17.23
N LYS A 165 -5.43 4.59 16.98
CA LYS A 165 -4.59 5.47 17.81
C LYS A 165 -5.35 6.14 18.96
N TYR A 166 -6.65 6.41 18.82
CA TYR A 166 -7.43 7.20 19.81
C TYR A 166 -8.77 6.59 20.22
N GLY A 167 -9.25 5.57 19.51
CA GLY A 167 -10.51 4.88 19.79
C GLY A 167 -10.30 3.62 20.63
N ARG A 168 -10.85 3.56 21.84
CA ARG A 168 -11.12 2.27 22.47
C ARG A 168 -12.42 1.76 21.84
N ASP A 169 -12.37 0.66 21.09
CA ASP A 169 -13.57 0.05 20.51
C ASP A 169 -14.44 -0.56 21.63
N LEU A 170 -15.42 0.23 22.08
CA LEU A 170 -16.38 -0.18 23.09
C LEU A 170 -17.34 -1.26 22.57
N THR A 171 -17.49 -1.40 21.25
CA THR A 171 -18.35 -2.43 20.64
C THR A 171 -17.72 -3.81 20.76
N ASP A 172 -16.43 -3.92 20.44
CA ASP A 172 -15.66 -5.16 20.62
C ASP A 172 -15.43 -5.49 22.10
N ALA A 173 -15.24 -4.48 22.95
CA ALA A 173 -15.17 -4.66 24.40
C ALA A 173 -16.52 -5.14 24.99
N ALA A 174 -17.66 -4.72 24.43
CA ALA A 174 -18.98 -5.18 24.85
C ALA A 174 -19.21 -6.63 24.41
N ARG A 175 -18.81 -6.98 23.19
CA ARG A 175 -18.94 -8.34 22.64
C ARG A 175 -18.09 -9.36 23.40
N THR A 176 -16.92 -8.95 23.89
CA THR A 176 -16.02 -9.80 24.69
C THR A 176 -16.33 -9.82 26.20
N GLY A 177 -17.42 -9.16 26.63
CA GLY A 177 -17.85 -9.14 28.02
C GLY A 177 -16.91 -8.37 28.96
N LYS A 178 -16.05 -7.50 28.41
CA LYS A 178 -15.06 -6.70 29.16
C LYS A 178 -15.55 -5.29 29.50
N LEU A 179 -16.84 -5.02 29.31
CA LEU A 179 -17.48 -3.75 29.64
C LEU A 179 -18.38 -3.95 30.85
N ASP A 180 -18.12 -3.19 31.91
CA ASP A 180 -18.99 -3.17 33.09
C ASP A 180 -20.37 -2.62 32.71
N PRO A 181 -21.47 -3.27 33.14
CA PRO A 181 -22.81 -2.78 32.86
C PRO A 181 -23.02 -1.44 33.58
N VAL A 182 -23.22 -0.38 32.81
CA VAL A 182 -23.54 0.94 33.34
C VAL A 182 -25.06 0.99 33.52
N ILE A 183 -25.51 1.05 34.77
CA ILE A 183 -26.93 1.23 35.10
C ILE A 183 -27.20 2.73 35.15
N GLY A 184 -28.08 3.21 34.27
CA GLY A 184 -28.64 4.55 34.27
C GLY A 184 -30.08 4.53 34.75
#